data_AF-A0A653K3N7-F1
#
_entry.id   AF-A0A653K3N7-F1
#
_cell.length_a   1.000
_cell.length_b   1.000
_cell.length_c   1.000
_cell.angle_alpha   90.00
_cell.angle_beta   90.00
_cell.angle_gamma   90.00
#
_symmetry.space_group_name_H-M   'P 1'
#
loop_
_entity.id
_entity.type
_entity.pdbx_description
1 polymer ?
#
loop_
_entity_poly.entity_id
_entity_poly.type
_entity_poly.pdbx_seq_one_letter_code
_entity_poly.pdbx_strand_id
1 'polypeptide(L)' 'MKSFKQMALSLNKNLICKKVETPRLPLYQVWDLKTGKQITDGNYSAVAAWHWAVTTLKEQS' A
#
# COMPACT_ATOMS: atom_id res chain seq x y z
N MET A 1 -18.09 4.82 -5.94
CA MET A 1 -16.77 5.34 -5.48
C MET A 1 -15.69 4.35 -5.91
N LYS A 2 -14.54 4.80 -6.43
CA LYS A 2 -13.40 3.90 -6.72
C LYS A 2 -12.81 3.40 -5.40
N SER A 3 -12.35 2.14 -5.35
CA SER A 3 -11.65 1.64 -4.16
C SER A 3 -10.28 2.30 -3.98
N PHE A 4 -9.74 2.39 -2.76
CA PHE A 4 -8.40 2.93 -2.52
C PHE A 4 -7.31 2.18 -3.30
N LYS A 5 -7.47 0.87 -3.49
CA LYS A 5 -6.60 0.07 -4.36
C LYS A 5 -6.58 0.60 -5.79
N GLN A 6 -7.75 0.83 -6.38
CA GLN A 6 -7.84 1.36 -7.75
C GLN A 6 -7.27 2.78 -7.86
N MET A 7 -7.48 3.62 -6.83
CA MET A 7 -6.87 4.95 -6.79
C MET A 7 -5.34 4.87 -6.72
N ALA A 8 -4.77 4.07 -5.82
CA ALA A 8 -3.33 3.89 -5.71
C ALA A 8 -2.72 3.35 -7.01
N LEU A 9 -3.36 2.34 -7.63
CA LEU A 9 -2.90 1.75 -8.89
C LEU A 9 -3.00 2.72 -10.07
N SER A 10 -3.88 3.72 -10.00
CA SER A 10 -3.92 4.80 -11.01
C SER A 10 -2.77 5.80 -10.89
N LEU A 11 -2.19 5.95 -9.69
CA LEU A 11 -1.01 6.79 -9.45
C LEU A 11 0.28 6.03 -9.76
N ASN A 12 0.38 4.76 -9.35
CA ASN A 12 1.50 3.88 -9.67
C ASN A 12 1.00 2.45 -9.92
N LYS A 13 1.12 1.97 -11.16
CA LYS A 13 0.65 0.64 -11.58
C LYS A 13 1.50 -0.52 -11.05
N ASN A 14 2.69 -0.25 -10.49
CA ASN A 14 3.63 -1.28 -10.05
C ASN A 14 3.42 -1.68 -8.58
N LEU A 15 2.31 -1.27 -7.97
CA LEU A 15 2.06 -1.51 -6.56
C LEU A 15 1.45 -2.89 -6.28
N ILE A 16 1.89 -3.51 -5.20
CA ILE A 16 1.24 -4.69 -4.61
C ILE A 16 1.03 -4.51 -3.12
N CYS A 17 -0.01 -5.16 -2.59
CA CYS A 17 -0.23 -5.24 -1.15
C CYS A 17 0.17 -6.65 -0.68
N LYS A 18 1.14 -6.72 0.23
CA LYS A 18 1.60 -7.96 0.85
C LYS A 18 1.03 -8.07 2.26
N LYS A 19 0.54 -9.24 2.60
CA LYS A 19 0.27 -9.63 3.99
C LYS A 19 1.57 -10.17 4.58
N VAL A 20 2.03 -9.57 5.67
CA VAL A 20 3.26 -9.93 6.40
C VAL A 20 2.83 -10.51 7.73
N GLU A 21 3.14 -11.78 7.96
CA GLU A 21 2.87 -12.43 9.23
C GLU A 21 3.83 -11.88 10.30
N THR A 22 3.29 -11.38 11.40
CA THR A 22 4.08 -10.96 12.57
C THR A 22 3.66 -11.78 13.80
N PRO A 23 4.50 -11.86 14.86
CA PRO A 23 4.21 -12.70 16.02
C PRO A 23 2.88 -12.38 16.74
N ARG A 24 2.35 -11.16 16.58
CA ARG A 24 1.10 -10.74 17.23
C ARG A 24 -0.09 -10.83 16.30
N LEU A 25 0.06 -10.33 15.07
CA LEU A 25 -1.03 -10.22 14.10
C LEU A 25 -0.47 -9.91 12.70
N PRO A 26 -1.18 -10.29 11.62
CA PRO A 26 -0.72 -9.97 10.28
C PRO A 26 -0.83 -8.49 9.97
N LEU A 27 0.24 -7.94 9.38
CA LEU A 27 0.28 -6.57 8.87
C LEU A 27 0.17 -6.57 7.35
N TYR A 28 -0.25 -5.45 6.79
CA TYR A 28 -0.39 -5.23 5.36
C TYR A 28 0.50 -4.07 4.93
N GLN A 29 1.33 -4.31 3.92
CA GLN A 29 2.29 -3.35 3.41
C GLN A 29 2.10 -3.19 1.91
N VAL A 30 2.11 -1.96 1.42
CA VAL A 30 2.13 -1.68 -0.02
C VAL A 30 3.57 -1.48 -0.47
N TRP A 31 3.94 -2.14 -1.56
CA TRP A 31 5.28 -2.12 -2.14
C TRP A 31 5.21 -1.73 -3.61
N ASP A 32 6.18 -0.94 -4.07
CA ASP A 32 6.43 -0.73 -5.50
C ASP A 32 7.39 -1.80 -6.02
N LEU A 33 6.90 -2.68 -6.88
CA LEU A 33 7.68 -3.76 -7.48
C LEU A 33 8.79 -3.28 -8.42
N LYS A 34 8.62 -2.12 -9.06
CA LYS A 34 9.61 -1.59 -9.99
C LYS A 34 10.85 -1.08 -9.26
N THR A 35 10.64 -0.42 -8.11
CA THR A 35 11.73 0.18 -7.33
C THR A 35 12.17 -0.69 -6.15
N GLY A 36 11.39 -1.71 -5.80
CA GLY A 36 11.61 -2.53 -4.60
C GLY A 36 11.35 -1.78 -3.30
N LYS A 37 10.77 -0.57 -3.35
CA LYS A 37 10.55 0.28 -2.18
C LYS A 37 9.21 -0.04 -1.51
N GLN A 38 9.22 -0.07 -0.19
CA GLN A 38 8.01 -0.09 0.62
C GLN A 38 7.39 1.32 0.63
N ILE A 39 6.08 1.40 0.38
CA ILE A 39 5.32 2.65 0.35
C ILE A 39 4.65 2.93 1.70
N THR A 40 4.19 1.88 2.39
CA THR A 40 3.49 2.02 3.66
C THR A 40 4.08 1.14 4.75
N ASP A 41 4.15 1.65 5.99
CA ASP A 41 4.55 0.88 7.16
C ASP A 41 3.38 0.07 7.75
N GLY A 42 3.66 -1.18 8.12
CA GLY A 42 2.70 -2.24 8.38
C GLY A 42 1.35 -1.81 8.95
N ASN A 43 0.29 -2.00 8.17
CA ASN A 43 -1.09 -1.62 8.50
C ASN A 43 -1.90 -2.81 9.00
N TYR A 44 -2.87 -2.59 9.89
CA TYR A 44 -3.74 -3.65 10.42
C TYR A 44 -4.74 -4.23 9.39
N SER A 45 -4.92 -3.58 8.24
CA SER A 45 -5.78 -4.09 7.16
C SER A 45 -5.27 -3.68 5.78
N ALA A 46 -5.63 -4.47 4.75
CA ALA A 46 -5.31 -4.15 3.36
C ALA A 46 -5.93 -2.81 2.92
N VAL A 47 -7.13 -2.48 3.40
CA VAL A 47 -7.81 -1.22 3.08
C VAL A 47 -7.04 -0.03 3.64
N ALA A 48 -6.61 -0.11 4.90
CA ALA A 48 -5.78 0.93 5.52
C ALA A 48 -4.44 1.08 4.78
N ALA A 49 -3.80 -0.02 4.39
CA ALA A 49 -2.57 0.00 3.62
C ALA A 49 -2.75 0.72 2.27
N TRP A 50 -3.83 0.45 1.54
CA TRP A 50 -4.12 1.14 0.28
C TRP A 50 -4.48 2.61 0.48
N HIS A 51 -5.21 2.95 1.55
CA HIS A 51 -5.52 4.35 1.89
C HIS A 51 -4.24 5.16 2.12
N TRP A 52 -3.34 4.66 2.98
CA TRP A 52 -2.05 5.28 3.23
C TRP A 52 -1.20 5.41 1.96
N ALA A 53 -1.18 4.37 1.11
CA ALA A 53 -0.44 4.43 -0.15
C ALA A 53 -0.93 5.56 -1.06
N VAL A 54 -2.24 5.83 -1.12
CA VAL A 54 -2.78 6.97 -1.88
C VAL A 54 -2.26 8.30 -1.32
N THR A 55 -2.28 8.48 0.00
CA THR A 55 -1.79 9.70 0.66
C THR A 55 -0.32 9.92 0.36
N THR A 56 0.52 8.91 0.60
CA THR A 56 1.97 8.97 0.40
C THR A 56 2.34 9.25 -1.06
N LEU A 57 1.67 8.63 -2.03
CA LEU A 57 1.97 8.85 -3.45
C LEU A 57 1.56 10.25 -3.93
N LYS A 58 0.50 10.83 -3.35
CA LYS A 58 0.06 12.20 -3.67
C LYS A 58 0.99 13.27 -3.09
N GLU A 59 1.57 13.04 -1.92
CA GLU A 59 2.54 13.96 -1.31
C GLU A 59 3.89 13.99 -2.05
N GLN A 60 4.18 12.95 -2.84
CA GLN A 60 5.41 12.83 -3.63
C GLN A 60 5.26 13.36 -5.07
N SER A 61 4.06 13.79 -5.47
CA SER A 61 3.76 14.32 -6.81
C SER A 61 3.76 15.84 -6.82
#